data_AF-A0A1G3R1U3-F1
#
_entry.id   AF-A0A1G3R1U3-F1
#
_cell.length_a   1.000
_cell.length_b   1.000
_cell.length_c   1.000
_cell.angle_alpha   90.00
_cell.angle_beta   90.00
_cell.angle_gamma   90.00
#
_symmetry.space_group_name_H-M   'P 1'
#
loop_
_entity.id
_entity.type
_entity.pdbx_description
1 polymer ?
#
loop_
_entity_poly.entity_id
_entity_poly.type
_entity_poly.pdbx_seq_one_letter_code
_entity_poly.pdbx_strand_id
1 'polypeptide(L)'
;MIDTEAHTGTDLRYKNITRDQAKDTGMALVLIFFILAQFIPDKAKIFQVIAIIILIINMVSPVLYKPAAWLWFGFAHILGTFVSKVLLTIIFIFLVTPVGLLRSLLGKDTLLLKKWKKDDSSVFQVRNHAFRREDVEKPY
;
A
#
# COMPACT_ATOMS: atom_id res chain seq x y z
N MET A 1 11.25 20.03 29.82
CA MET A 1 9.98 19.30 29.95
C MET A 1 9.55 19.01 28.52
N ILE A 2 9.90 17.82 28.03
CA ILE A 2 9.74 17.43 26.62
C ILE A 2 8.50 16.53 26.60
N ASP A 3 7.46 17.01 25.94
CA ASP A 3 6.21 16.27 25.81
C ASP A 3 6.44 15.04 24.93
N THR A 4 6.66 13.93 25.63
CA THR A 4 6.68 12.57 25.08
C THR A 4 5.23 12.11 25.00
N GLU A 5 4.45 12.75 24.14
CA GLU A 5 3.12 12.25 23.75
C GLU A 5 3.33 11.13 22.73
N ALA A 6 3.60 9.96 23.30
CA ALA A 6 3.09 8.67 22.87
C ALA A 6 2.75 8.55 21.37
N HIS A 7 3.66 7.91 20.64
CA HIS A 7 3.32 7.13 19.45
C HIS A 7 2.43 5.94 19.87
N THR A 8 1.18 6.25 20.25
CA THR A 8 0.16 5.28 20.62
C THR A 8 -0.29 4.57 19.35
N GLY A 9 -0.18 3.25 19.40
CA GLY A 9 -0.23 2.36 18.26
C GLY A 9 -1.52 2.41 17.46
N THR A 10 -1.37 2.12 16.17
CA THR A 10 -2.36 1.48 15.30
C THR A 10 -3.80 1.92 15.60
N ASP A 11 -4.07 3.14 15.18
CA ASP A 11 -5.37 3.76 15.12
C ASP A 11 -6.36 2.81 14.41
N LEU A 12 -7.17 2.09 15.19
CA LEU A 12 -8.30 1.27 14.73
C LEU A 12 -9.40 2.21 14.20
N ARG A 13 -9.07 2.95 13.13
CA ARG A 13 -9.82 4.06 12.51
C ARG A 13 -11.16 3.70 11.88
N TYR A 14 -11.60 2.44 11.99
CA TYR A 14 -12.78 1.95 11.27
C TYR A 14 -14.06 1.84 12.11
N LYS A 15 -13.99 2.17 13.41
CA LYS A 15 -15.16 1.95 14.27
C LYS A 15 -16.31 2.94 13.99
N ASN A 16 -16.04 4.09 13.37
CA ASN A 16 -17.07 5.11 13.14
C ASN A 16 -16.98 5.70 11.73
N ILE A 17 -17.85 5.24 10.82
CA ILE A 17 -18.05 5.90 9.52
C ILE A 17 -18.63 7.28 9.77
N THR A 18 -17.88 8.29 9.35
CA THR A 18 -18.26 9.69 9.48
C THR A 18 -19.39 10.01 8.51
N ARG A 19 -20.25 10.97 8.86
CA ARG A 19 -21.39 11.38 8.03
C ARG A 19 -20.96 11.77 6.61
N ASP A 20 -19.78 12.39 6.48
CA ASP A 20 -19.20 12.77 5.19
C ASP A 20 -18.83 11.57 4.33
N GLN A 21 -18.18 10.56 4.91
CA GLN A 21 -17.83 9.31 4.21
C GLN A 21 -19.08 8.58 3.69
N ALA A 22 -20.17 8.61 4.46
CA ALA A 22 -21.44 8.02 4.05
C ALA A 22 -22.09 8.82 2.91
N LYS A 23 -21.97 10.16 2.93
CA LYS A 23 -22.42 11.04 1.84
C LYS A 23 -21.63 10.74 0.56
N ASP A 24 -20.31 10.70 0.63
CA ASP A 24 -19.41 10.43 -0.50
C ASP A 24 -19.67 9.06 -1.12
N THR A 25 -19.93 8.04 -0.29
CA THR A 25 -20.29 6.70 -0.76
C THR A 25 -21.60 6.71 -1.54
N GLY A 26 -22.63 7.41 -1.04
CA GLY A 26 -23.89 7.48 -1.78
C GLY A 26 -23.81 8.35 -3.03
N MET A 27 -22.98 9.38 -3.08
CA MET A 27 -22.67 10.10 -4.33
C MET A 27 -21.99 9.19 -5.35
N ALA A 28 -21.02 8.37 -4.92
CA ALA A 28 -20.37 7.39 -5.77
C ALA A 28 -21.37 6.34 -6.31
N LEU A 29 -22.28 5.85 -5.48
CA LEU A 29 -23.34 4.92 -5.92
C LEU A 29 -24.26 5.55 -6.97
N VAL A 30 -24.72 6.79 -6.78
CA VAL A 30 -25.53 7.50 -7.79
C VAL A 30 -24.79 7.58 -9.12
N LEU A 31 -23.50 7.91 -9.08
CA LEU A 31 -22.66 8.02 -10.28
C LEU A 31 -22.53 6.67 -11.00
N ILE A 32 -22.31 5.57 -10.25
CA ILE A 32 -22.26 4.22 -10.81
C ILE A 32 -23.58 3.85 -11.49
N PHE A 33 -24.73 4.07 -10.84
CA PHE A 33 -26.03 3.79 -11.45
C PHE A 33 -26.31 4.65 -12.68
N PHE A 34 -25.85 5.90 -12.70
CA PHE A 34 -25.99 6.78 -13.86
C PHE A 34 -25.15 6.30 -15.05
N ILE A 35 -23.90 5.86 -14.82
CA ILE A 35 -23.06 5.27 -15.87
C ILE A 35 -23.70 3.97 -16.39
N LEU A 36 -24.17 3.10 -15.51
CA LEU A 36 -24.82 1.85 -15.92
C LEU A 36 -26.10 2.10 -16.75
N ALA A 37 -26.85 3.15 -16.44
CA ALA A 37 -28.01 3.54 -17.22
C ALA A 37 -27.65 3.94 -18.67
N GLN A 38 -26.43 4.46 -18.91
CA GLN A 38 -25.97 4.79 -20.27
C GLN A 38 -25.51 3.55 -21.05
N PHE A 39 -24.95 2.54 -20.38
CA PHE A 39 -24.46 1.32 -21.03
C PHE A 39 -25.55 0.26 -21.27
N ILE A 40 -26.71 0.34 -20.60
CA ILE A 40 -27.81 -0.63 -20.73
C ILE A 40 -29.11 0.11 -21.13
N PRO A 41 -29.31 0.37 -22.44
CA PRO A 41 -30.41 1.21 -22.92
C PRO A 41 -31.80 0.60 -22.68
N ASP A 42 -31.94 -0.72 -22.71
CA ASP A 42 -33.24 -1.42 -22.57
C ASP A 42 -33.92 -1.18 -21.21
N LYS A 43 -33.17 -0.80 -20.17
CA LYS A 43 -33.69 -0.49 -18.83
C LYS A 43 -33.24 0.88 -18.31
N ALA A 44 -32.69 1.73 -19.18
CA ALA A 44 -32.08 3.01 -18.80
C ALA A 44 -33.02 3.91 -17.99
N LYS A 45 -34.30 3.98 -18.35
CA LYS A 45 -35.30 4.79 -17.63
C LYS A 45 -35.51 4.33 -16.19
N ILE A 46 -35.53 3.02 -15.95
CA ILE A 46 -35.71 2.44 -14.61
C ILE A 46 -34.48 2.76 -13.75
N PHE A 47 -33.28 2.57 -14.30
CA PHE A 47 -32.03 2.88 -13.60
C PHE A 47 -31.87 4.39 -13.30
N GLN A 48 -32.29 5.27 -14.21
CA GLN A 48 -32.29 6.71 -13.98
C GLN A 48 -33.24 7.13 -12.84
N VAL A 49 -34.46 6.59 -12.82
CA VAL A 49 -35.42 6.87 -11.73
C VAL A 49 -34.88 6.38 -10.39
N ILE A 50 -34.29 5.18 -10.35
CA ILE A 50 -33.66 4.63 -9.14
C ILE A 50 -32.48 5.51 -8.70
N ALA A 51 -31.62 5.97 -9.62
CA ALA A 51 -30.50 6.85 -9.30
C ALA A 51 -30.96 8.19 -8.70
N ILE A 52 -32.03 8.79 -9.23
CA ILE A 52 -32.62 10.02 -8.69
C ILE A 52 -33.17 9.81 -7.28
N ILE A 53 -33.88 8.69 -7.05
CA ILE A 53 -34.41 8.35 -5.72
C ILE A 53 -33.26 8.16 -4.72
N ILE A 54 -32.22 7.43 -5.09
CA ILE A 54 -31.01 7.24 -4.26
C ILE A 54 -30.33 8.57 -3.98
N LEU A 55 -30.27 9.49 -4.95
CA LEU A 55 -29.69 10.82 -4.76
C LEU A 55 -30.47 11.64 -3.72
N ILE A 56 -31.81 11.63 -3.81
CA ILE A 56 -32.68 12.31 -2.85
C ILE A 56 -32.49 11.72 -1.45
N ILE A 57 -32.44 10.39 -1.32
CA ILE A 57 -32.20 9.70 -0.05
C ILE A 57 -30.81 10.07 0.52
N ASN A 58 -29.80 10.18 -0.34
CA ASN A 58 -28.46 10.62 0.06
C ASN A 58 -28.44 12.04 0.62
N MET A 59 -29.20 12.97 0.02
CA MET A 59 -29.34 14.33 0.56
C MET A 59 -30.10 14.37 1.89
N VAL A 60 -31.19 13.59 2.01
CA VAL A 60 -32.05 13.63 3.21
C VAL A 60 -31.40 12.94 4.41
N SER A 61 -30.83 11.75 4.21
CA SER A 61 -30.19 11.00 5.28
C SER A 61 -29.00 10.18 4.76
N PRO A 62 -27.78 10.74 4.75
CA PRO A 62 -26.58 9.99 4.37
C PRO A 62 -26.27 8.85 5.35
N VAL A 63 -26.89 8.85 6.53
CA VAL A 63 -26.70 7.83 7.57
C VAL A 63 -27.18 6.44 7.12
N LEU A 64 -28.16 6.36 6.22
CA LEU A 64 -28.66 5.09 5.68
C LEU A 64 -27.61 4.37 4.82
N TYR A 65 -26.62 5.10 4.30
CA TYR A 65 -25.51 4.54 3.52
C TYR A 65 -24.36 4.02 4.38
N LYS A 66 -24.40 4.15 5.70
CA LYS A 66 -23.36 3.62 6.59
C LYS A 66 -23.06 2.13 6.41
N PRO A 67 -24.03 1.19 6.31
CA PRO A 67 -23.71 -0.22 6.07
C PRO A 67 -23.03 -0.45 4.70
N ALA A 68 -23.47 0.26 3.67
CA ALA A 68 -22.86 0.19 2.33
C ALA A 68 -21.45 0.78 2.34
N ALA A 69 -21.25 1.91 3.02
CA ALA A 69 -19.94 2.53 3.21
C ALA A 69 -19.01 1.58 3.98
N TRP A 70 -19.50 0.89 5.01
CA TRP A 70 -18.68 -0.05 5.77
C TRP A 70 -18.19 -1.21 4.92
N LEU A 71 -19.08 -1.79 4.11
CA LEU A 71 -18.70 -2.83 3.17
C LEU A 71 -17.73 -2.31 2.10
N TRP A 72 -17.99 -1.14 1.55
CA TRP A 72 -17.17 -0.51 0.51
C TRP A 72 -15.75 -0.20 0.99
N PHE A 73 -15.66 0.49 2.12
CA PHE A 73 -14.40 0.90 2.73
C PHE A 73 -13.63 -0.34 3.25
N GLY A 74 -14.32 -1.31 3.86
CA GLY A 74 -13.73 -2.60 4.23
C GLY A 74 -13.13 -3.35 3.04
N PHE A 75 -13.86 -3.40 1.91
CA PHE A 75 -13.35 -3.96 0.66
C PHE A 75 -12.14 -3.19 0.13
N ALA A 76 -12.21 -1.86 0.10
CA ALA A 76 -11.09 -1.01 -0.33
C ALA A 76 -9.83 -1.23 0.53
N HIS A 77 -9.98 -1.53 1.83
CA HIS A 77 -8.86 -1.83 2.71
C HIS A 77 -8.19 -3.17 2.39
N ILE A 78 -9.00 -4.22 2.16
CA ILE A 78 -8.49 -5.53 1.73
C ILE A 78 -7.77 -5.39 0.40
N LEU A 79 -8.39 -4.67 -0.55
CA LEU A 79 -7.83 -4.43 -1.86
C LEU A 79 -6.52 -3.63 -1.75
N GLY A 80 -6.48 -2.58 -0.94
CA GLY A 80 -5.27 -1.76 -0.72
C GLY A 80 -4.12 -2.57 -0.12
N THR A 81 -4.41 -3.44 0.84
CA THR A 81 -3.40 -4.33 1.44
C THR A 81 -2.87 -5.35 0.42
N PHE A 82 -3.76 -5.89 -0.41
CA PHE A 82 -3.39 -6.82 -1.48
C PHE A 82 -2.56 -6.13 -2.57
N VAL A 83 -3.03 -4.98 -3.06
CA VAL A 83 -2.37 -4.17 -4.09
C VAL A 83 -1.01 -3.71 -3.61
N SER A 84 -0.85 -3.30 -2.35
CA SER A 84 0.46 -2.90 -1.83
C SER A 84 1.50 -4.03 -1.92
N LYS A 85 1.11 -5.26 -1.55
CA LYS A 85 1.99 -6.44 -1.65
C LYS A 85 2.29 -6.80 -3.10
N VAL A 86 1.28 -6.79 -3.97
CA VAL A 86 1.42 -7.09 -5.39
C VAL A 86 2.33 -6.07 -6.07
N LEU A 87 2.11 -4.77 -5.83
CA LEU A 87 2.90 -3.69 -6.39
C LEU A 87 4.37 -3.82 -5.96
N LEU A 88 4.63 -4.03 -4.66
CA LEU A 88 5.99 -4.26 -4.17
C LEU A 88 6.65 -5.47 -4.82
N THR A 89 5.90 -6.57 -4.99
CA THR A 89 6.39 -7.79 -5.63
C THR A 89 6.73 -7.54 -7.11
N ILE A 90 5.87 -6.82 -7.83
CA ILE A 90 6.12 -6.44 -9.23
C ILE A 90 7.37 -5.57 -9.31
N ILE A 91 7.49 -4.53 -8.48
CA ILE A 91 8.68 -3.66 -8.43
C ILE A 91 9.94 -4.48 -8.13
N PHE A 92 9.87 -5.40 -7.17
CA PHE A 92 11.00 -6.25 -6.84
C PHE A 92 11.44 -7.09 -8.05
N ILE A 93 10.48 -7.75 -8.72
CA ILE A 93 10.78 -8.60 -9.87
C ILE A 93 11.25 -7.81 -11.08
N PHE A 94 10.69 -6.63 -11.36
CA PHE A 94 10.99 -5.86 -12.57
C PHE A 94 12.13 -4.86 -12.42
N LEU A 95 12.44 -4.42 -11.21
CA LEU A 95 13.53 -3.46 -10.95
C LEU A 95 14.69 -4.15 -10.24
N VAL A 96 14.43 -4.73 -9.05
CA VAL A 96 15.50 -5.21 -8.17
C VAL A 96 16.15 -6.48 -8.74
N THR A 97 15.35 -7.45 -9.16
CA THR A 97 15.82 -8.73 -9.70
C THR A 97 16.68 -8.56 -10.97
N PRO A 98 16.29 -7.81 -12.01
CA PRO A 98 17.14 -7.66 -13.19
C PRO A 98 18.39 -6.83 -12.89
N VAL A 99 18.33 -5.84 -12.01
CA VAL A 99 19.54 -5.11 -11.58
C VAL A 99 20.51 -6.04 -10.85
N GLY A 100 20.01 -6.90 -9.96
CA GLY A 100 20.80 -7.92 -9.27
C GLY A 100 21.38 -8.97 -10.22
N LEU A 101 20.58 -9.43 -11.18
CA LEU A 101 21.00 -10.41 -12.18
C LEU A 101 22.03 -9.80 -13.15
N LEU A 102 21.83 -8.56 -13.58
CA LEU A 102 22.78 -7.83 -14.40
C LEU A 102 24.10 -7.65 -13.64
N ARG A 103 24.06 -7.25 -12.36
CA ARG A 103 25.25 -7.20 -11.50
C ARG A 103 25.95 -8.56 -11.40
N SER A 104 25.18 -9.64 -11.30
CA SER A 104 25.70 -11.01 -11.25
C SER A 104 26.36 -11.43 -12.57
N LEU A 105 25.77 -11.06 -13.72
CA LEU A 105 26.33 -11.33 -15.06
C LEU A 105 27.60 -10.53 -15.32
N LEU A 106 27.68 -9.27 -14.84
CA LEU A 106 28.91 -8.46 -14.89
C LEU A 106 30.04 -8.99 -13.99
N GLY A 107 29.85 -10.11 -13.29
CA GLY A 107 30.89 -10.76 -12.50
C GLY A 107 31.26 -10.02 -11.21
N LYS A 108 30.50 -8.99 -10.81
CA LYS A 108 30.70 -8.26 -9.56
C LYS A 108 30.15 -9.08 -8.39
N ASP A 109 30.92 -10.08 -7.97
CA ASP A 109 30.67 -10.86 -6.75
C ASP A 109 31.21 -10.13 -5.52
N THR A 110 30.59 -8.99 -5.18
CA THR A 110 30.99 -8.17 -4.02
C THR A 110 30.88 -8.94 -2.70
N LEU A 111 30.03 -9.97 -2.64
CA LEU A 111 29.80 -10.78 -1.45
C LEU A 111 30.65 -12.06 -1.42
N LEU A 112 31.50 -12.30 -2.43
CA LEU A 112 32.30 -13.52 -2.57
C LEU A 112 31.48 -14.80 -2.37
N LEU A 113 30.21 -14.80 -2.79
CA LEU A 113 29.25 -15.88 -2.54
C LEU A 113 29.72 -17.20 -3.15
N LYS A 114 30.48 -17.15 -4.24
CA LYS A 114 31.05 -18.34 -4.88
C LYS A 114 32.16 -19.02 -4.07
N LYS A 115 32.86 -18.28 -3.21
CA LYS A 115 33.96 -18.80 -2.35
C LYS A 115 33.48 -19.24 -0.97
N TRP A 116 32.30 -18.79 -0.55
CA TRP A 116 31.74 -19.11 0.75
C TRP A 116 31.50 -20.62 0.89
N LYS A 117 32.10 -21.24 1.94
CA LYS A 117 32.04 -22.68 2.28
C LYS A 117 32.60 -23.68 1.26
N LYS A 118 33.30 -23.23 0.22
CA LYS A 118 33.97 -24.14 -0.74
C LYS A 118 35.42 -24.43 -0.40
N ASP A 119 36.04 -23.59 0.42
CA ASP A 119 37.46 -23.64 0.74
C ASP A 119 37.65 -23.30 2.24
N ASP A 120 38.79 -23.65 2.81
CA ASP A 120 39.16 -23.34 4.21
C ASP A 120 39.71 -21.91 4.35
N SER A 121 39.85 -21.20 3.23
CA SER A 121 40.29 -19.80 3.18
C SER A 121 39.20 -18.82 3.63
N SER A 122 39.60 -17.86 4.47
CA SER A 122 38.71 -16.81 4.97
C SER A 122 38.23 -15.89 3.84
N VAL A 123 36.93 -15.63 3.79
CA VAL A 123 36.32 -14.63 2.89
C VAL A 123 36.41 -13.21 3.45
N PHE A 124 36.87 -13.04 4.70
CA PHE A 124 37.10 -11.73 5.29
C PHE A 124 38.35 -11.09 4.65
N GLN A 125 38.23 -9.82 4.28
CA GLN A 125 39.41 -9.05 3.87
C GLN A 125 40.26 -8.76 5.10
N VAL A 126 41.51 -9.26 5.10
CA VAL A 126 42.48 -8.96 6.13
C VAL A 126 42.86 -7.49 6.03
N ARG A 127 42.38 -6.69 6.99
CA ARG A 127 42.80 -5.30 7.13
C ARG A 127 44.10 -5.30 7.94
N ASN A 128 45.24 -5.26 7.25
CA ASN A 128 46.56 -5.04 7.87
C ASN A 128 46.71 -3.57 8.29
N HIS A 129 45.82 -3.11 9.15
CA HIS A 129 45.84 -1.77 9.72
C HIS A 129 46.31 -1.86 11.17
N ALA A 130 47.39 -1.17 11.48
CA ALA A 130 47.86 -1.01 12.86
C ALA A 130 47.03 0.08 13.53
N PHE A 131 46.15 -0.33 14.44
CA PHE A 131 45.25 0.57 15.17
C PHE A 131 46.03 1.68 15.88
N ARG A 132 45.70 2.94 15.57
CA ARG A 132 46.25 4.13 16.22
C ARG A 132 45.21 4.76 17.13
N ARG A 133 45.66 5.65 18.04
CA ARG A 133 44.77 6.43 18.92
C ARG A 133 43.72 7.22 18.12
N GLU A 134 44.11 7.70 16.95
CA GLU A 134 43.26 8.45 16.02
C GLU A 134 42.02 7.65 15.57
N ASP A 135 42.15 6.32 15.39
CA ASP A 135 41.07 5.44 14.95
C ASP A 135 40.09 5.11 16.10
N VAL A 136 40.52 5.26 17.35
CA VAL A 136 39.66 5.12 18.53
C VAL A 136 38.77 6.35 18.71
N GLU A 137 39.27 7.53 18.34
CA GLU A 137 38.52 8.78 18.40
C GLU A 137 37.50 8.92 17.27
N LYS A 138 37.74 8.28 16.11
CA LYS A 138 36.83 8.26 14.95
C LYS A 138 36.62 6.83 14.41
N PRO A 139 35.72 6.05 15.03
CA PRO A 139 35.55 4.64 14.71
C PRO A 139 34.75 4.34 13.42
N TYR A 140 34.26 5.35 12.71
CA TYR A 140 33.47 5.26 11.47
C TYR A 140 33.91 6.31 10.45
#